data_AF-X0T2A7-F1
#
_entry.id   AF-X0T2A7-F1
#
_cell.length_a   1.000
_cell.length_b   1.000
_cell.length_c   1.000
_cell.angle_alpha   90.00
_cell.angle_beta   90.00
_cell.angle_gamma   90.00
#
_symmetry.space_group_name_H-M   'P 1'
#
loop_
_entity.id
_entity.type
_entity.pdbx_description
1 polymer ?
#
loop_
_entity_poly.entity_id
_entity_poly.type
_entity_poly.pdbx_seq_one_letter_code
_entity_poly.pdbx_strand_id
1 'polypeptide(L)'
;QKYFEEVRINYKEIKVYGTPRRLILFIFHIKEKQEDIFQKIKGPAYSIAYNKDLNPQKPALKFAQSQGVNVEDLIVEDTEKGKYIFASKSIIGQPTIDLLSQIFPKIIKSMQFPKSMHWGEKSLRFIRPIRWILALYEKEIIQFNLNGLDSDNITYGHRLLAPQKIKISSTQEYFKKLEKSYVIVDPQIRENMVKTDIEQIIKEIGGEKIINKKQLKEIIYLVEYPNAILGKFDKKYLELPKDVLIEVMRKHQKYFPVFKNKDELLPLFIVIINNSRKYAS
;
A
#
# COMPACT_ATOMS: atom_id res chain seq x y z
N GLN A 1 6.96 -5.67 -2.12
CA GLN A 1 7.40 -7.06 -2.35
C GLN A 1 8.88 -7.05 -2.75
N LYS A 2 9.26 -6.72 -3.99
CA LYS A 2 10.68 -6.58 -4.42
C LYS A 2 11.64 -5.99 -3.36
N TYR A 3 11.39 -4.77 -2.88
CA TYR A 3 12.26 -4.14 -1.87
C TYR A 3 12.36 -4.93 -0.55
N PHE A 4 11.28 -5.59 -0.12
CA PHE A 4 11.28 -6.39 1.11
C PHE A 4 12.07 -7.68 0.93
N GLU A 5 12.01 -8.29 -0.25
CA GLU A 5 12.80 -9.48 -0.60
C GLU A 5 14.30 -9.13 -0.66
N GLU A 6 14.66 -8.01 -1.29
CA GLU A 6 16.04 -7.50 -1.35
C GLU A 6 16.65 -7.32 0.05
N VAL A 7 15.86 -6.82 1.00
CA VAL A 7 16.27 -6.68 2.40
C VAL A 7 15.76 -7.81 3.30
N ARG A 8 15.39 -8.99 2.76
CA ARG A 8 15.05 -10.19 3.55
C ARG A 8 14.07 -9.96 4.72
N ILE A 9 13.11 -9.05 4.57
CA ILE A 9 12.07 -8.82 5.58
C ILE A 9 10.94 -9.81 5.34
N ASN A 10 10.70 -10.67 6.31
CA ASN A 10 9.61 -11.62 6.30
C ASN A 10 8.30 -10.97 6.78
N TYR A 11 7.21 -11.22 6.06
CA TYR A 11 5.85 -10.80 6.38
C TYR A 11 4.84 -11.84 5.86
N LYS A 12 3.61 -11.86 6.39
CA LYS A 12 2.57 -12.81 5.94
C LYS A 12 1.71 -12.23 4.82
N GLU A 13 1.34 -10.97 4.92
CA GLU A 13 0.41 -10.35 3.97
C GLU A 13 0.72 -8.86 3.79
N ILE A 14 0.57 -8.38 2.55
CA ILE A 14 0.56 -6.96 2.22
C ILE A 14 -0.82 -6.63 1.66
N LYS A 15 -1.46 -5.62 2.25
CA LYS A 15 -2.66 -4.99 1.69
C LYS A 15 -2.36 -3.56 1.25
N VAL A 16 -2.90 -3.19 0.10
CA VAL A 16 -2.79 -1.84 -0.44
C VAL A 16 -4.18 -1.27 -0.58
N TYR A 17 -4.35 -0.02 -0.11
CA TYR A 17 -5.62 0.70 -0.20
C TYR A 17 -5.41 2.05 -0.88
N GLY A 18 -6.45 2.51 -1.56
CA GLY A 18 -6.45 3.79 -2.27
C GLY A 18 -7.74 4.55 -2.02
N THR A 19 -7.59 5.85 -1.77
CA THR A 19 -8.69 6.82 -1.71
C THR A 19 -8.31 8.01 -2.60
N PRO A 20 -9.20 9.00 -2.83
CA PRO A 20 -8.87 10.20 -3.61
C PRO A 20 -7.68 11.00 -3.06
N ARG A 21 -7.32 10.78 -1.78
CA ARG A 21 -6.35 11.59 -1.04
C ARG A 21 -5.26 10.77 -0.35
N ARG A 22 -5.32 9.43 -0.39
CA ARG A 22 -4.42 8.55 0.36
C ARG A 22 -4.04 7.34 -0.48
N LEU A 23 -2.77 6.97 -0.40
CA LEU A 23 -2.24 5.66 -0.78
C LEU A 23 -1.71 5.02 0.49
N ILE A 24 -2.11 3.78 0.75
CA ILE A 24 -1.87 3.12 2.03
C ILE A 24 -1.27 1.75 1.75
N LEU A 25 -0.13 1.48 2.38
CA LEU A 25 0.51 0.17 2.44
C LEU A 25 0.36 -0.33 3.87
N PHE A 26 -0.32 -1.45 4.08
CA PHE A 26 -0.49 -2.07 5.37
C PHE A 26 0.08 -3.49 5.33
N ILE A 27 0.95 -3.83 6.28
CA ILE A 27 1.72 -5.08 6.27
C ILE A 27 1.37 -5.86 7.52
N PHE A 28 0.94 -7.10 7.35
CA PHE A 28 0.53 -7.97 8.45
C PHE A 28 1.62 -8.99 8.77
N HIS A 29 1.79 -9.23 10.07
CA HIS A 29 2.71 -10.23 10.62
C HIS A 29 4.15 -10.07 10.10
N ILE A 30 4.62 -8.84 10.07
CA ILE A 30 6.00 -8.49 9.75
C ILE A 30 6.91 -8.92 10.92
N LYS A 31 8.03 -9.59 10.63
CA LYS A 31 8.99 -9.99 11.67
C LYS A 31 9.73 -8.76 12.22
N GLU A 32 10.07 -8.77 13.51
CA GLU A 32 10.79 -7.68 14.19
C GLU A 32 12.24 -7.52 13.75
N LYS A 33 12.85 -8.61 13.28
CA LYS A 33 14.25 -8.67 12.86
C LYS A 33 14.37 -9.58 11.64
N GLN A 34 15.32 -9.27 10.76
CA GLN A 34 15.80 -10.24 9.79
C GLN A 34 16.34 -11.49 10.49
N GLU A 35 16.26 -12.63 9.81
CA GLU A 35 16.96 -13.83 10.27
C GLU A 35 18.47 -13.65 10.14
N ASP A 36 19.17 -14.09 11.18
CA ASP A 36 20.62 -14.19 11.18
C ASP A 36 21.02 -15.24 10.13
N ILE A 37 21.96 -14.90 9.26
CA ILE A 37 22.50 -15.85 8.29
C ILE A 37 23.75 -16.46 8.87
N PHE A 38 23.72 -17.78 9.06
CA PHE A 38 24.91 -18.58 9.29
C PHE A 38 25.24 -19.33 8.01
N GLN A 39 26.35 -18.96 7.39
CA GLN A 39 26.85 -19.61 6.18
C GLN A 39 28.20 -20.23 6.45
N LYS A 40 28.32 -21.48 6.01
CA LYS A 40 29.57 -22.20 6.02
C LYS A 40 30.02 -22.41 4.58
N ILE A 41 31.09 -21.74 4.21
CA ILE A 41 31.57 -21.70 2.82
C ILE A 41 32.75 -22.64 2.72
N LYS A 42 32.66 -23.63 1.84
CA LYS A 42 33.74 -24.57 1.56
C LYS A 42 34.88 -23.87 0.82
N GLY A 43 36.06 -23.96 1.39
CA GLY A 43 37.30 -23.47 0.80
C GLY A 43 38.10 -24.58 0.11
N PRO A 44 39.39 -24.33 -0.18
CA PRO A 44 40.29 -25.31 -0.77
C PRO A 44 40.59 -26.50 0.15
N ALA A 45 41.14 -27.58 -0.42
CA ALA A 45 41.55 -28.75 0.36
C ALA A 45 42.63 -28.37 1.37
N TYR A 46 42.62 -29.01 2.55
CA TYR A 46 43.56 -28.73 3.63
C TYR A 46 45.02 -28.85 3.18
N SER A 47 45.32 -29.85 2.34
CA SER A 47 46.67 -30.12 1.83
C SER A 47 47.28 -29.02 0.97
N ILE A 48 46.46 -28.15 0.37
CA ILE A 48 46.92 -26.97 -0.40
C ILE A 48 46.74 -25.66 0.39
N ALA A 49 45.93 -25.71 1.45
CA ALA A 49 45.66 -24.59 2.32
C ALA A 49 46.74 -24.40 3.41
N TYR A 50 47.29 -25.50 3.92
CA TYR A 50 48.32 -25.52 4.97
C TYR A 50 49.48 -26.41 4.55
N ASN A 51 50.70 -26.06 4.98
CA ASN A 51 51.87 -26.91 4.80
C ASN A 51 52.01 -27.94 5.95
N LYS A 52 53.07 -28.76 5.91
CA LYS A 52 53.35 -29.77 6.94
C LYS A 52 53.58 -29.18 8.34
N ASP A 53 54.02 -27.93 8.41
CA ASP A 53 54.27 -27.20 9.66
C ASP A 53 53.03 -26.44 10.16
N LEU A 54 51.84 -26.74 9.61
CA LEU A 54 50.56 -26.08 9.94
C LEU A 54 50.51 -24.59 9.62
N ASN A 55 51.43 -24.07 8.79
CA ASN A 55 51.45 -22.68 8.39
C ASN A 55 50.51 -22.43 7.18
N PRO A 56 49.61 -21.43 7.25
CA PRO A 56 48.69 -21.12 6.17
C PRO A 56 49.43 -20.68 4.91
N GLN A 57 49.03 -21.26 3.79
CA GLN A 57 49.59 -20.99 2.47
C GLN A 57 48.74 -19.97 1.71
N LYS A 58 49.24 -19.51 0.56
CA LYS A 58 48.54 -18.53 -0.30
C LYS A 58 47.06 -18.86 -0.57
N PRO A 59 46.64 -20.14 -0.81
CA PRO A 59 45.23 -20.46 -1.01
C PRO A 59 44.35 -20.19 0.22
N ALA A 60 44.83 -20.50 1.43
CA ALA A 60 44.09 -20.22 2.67
C ALA A 60 43.97 -18.71 2.91
N LEU A 61 45.05 -17.95 2.72
CA LEU A 61 45.07 -16.50 2.90
C LEU A 61 44.12 -15.79 1.92
N LYS A 62 44.16 -16.16 0.63
CA LYS A 62 43.24 -15.60 -0.38
C LYS A 62 41.79 -15.99 -0.10
N PHE A 63 41.55 -17.22 0.34
CA PHE A 63 40.21 -17.66 0.72
C PHE A 63 39.67 -16.87 1.90
N ALA A 64 40.43 -16.77 3.00
CA ALA A 64 40.07 -15.98 4.18
C ALA A 64 39.76 -14.52 3.81
N GLN A 65 40.64 -13.90 3.01
CA GLN A 65 40.44 -12.53 2.52
C GLN A 65 39.17 -12.38 1.68
N SER A 66 38.91 -13.30 0.74
CA SER A 66 37.68 -13.28 -0.09
C SER A 66 36.42 -13.44 0.75
N GLN A 67 36.54 -14.12 1.90
CA GLN A 67 35.46 -14.34 2.84
C GLN A 67 35.42 -13.28 3.95
N GLY A 68 36.35 -12.31 4.00
CA GLY A 68 36.38 -11.27 5.03
C GLY A 68 36.50 -11.82 6.45
N VAL A 69 37.17 -12.97 6.62
CA VAL A 69 37.48 -13.58 7.93
C VAL A 69 38.99 -13.65 8.11
N ASN A 70 39.47 -13.79 9.35
CA ASN A 70 40.89 -14.05 9.56
C ASN A 70 41.24 -15.49 9.19
N VAL A 71 42.48 -15.73 8.76
CA VAL A 71 42.93 -17.07 8.39
C VAL A 71 42.93 -18.04 9.58
N GLU A 72 43.08 -17.50 10.79
CA GLU A 72 43.06 -18.22 12.06
C GLU A 72 41.64 -18.69 12.43
N ASP A 73 40.60 -18.03 11.91
CA ASP A 73 39.20 -18.36 12.15
C ASP A 73 38.66 -19.44 11.19
N LEU A 74 39.51 -19.99 10.31
CA LEU A 74 39.13 -21.03 9.36
C LEU A 74 38.98 -22.38 10.07
N ILE A 75 37.88 -23.06 9.77
CA ILE A 75 37.54 -24.35 10.36
C ILE A 75 38.02 -25.46 9.41
N VAL A 76 38.71 -26.47 9.94
CA VAL A 76 39.12 -27.65 9.16
C VAL A 76 38.16 -28.79 9.43
N GLU A 77 37.63 -29.41 8.39
CA GLU A 77 36.72 -30.54 8.52
C GLU A 77 36.99 -31.66 7.52
N ASP A 78 36.76 -32.89 7.97
CA ASP A 78 36.74 -34.09 7.15
C ASP A 78 35.43 -34.15 6.35
N THR A 79 35.55 -34.29 5.03
CA THR A 79 34.42 -34.53 4.12
C THR A 79 34.62 -35.85 3.39
N GLU A 80 33.58 -36.37 2.73
CA GLU A 80 33.69 -37.56 1.87
C GLU A 80 34.80 -37.45 0.79
N LYS A 81 35.20 -36.22 0.45
CA LYS A 81 36.25 -35.91 -0.55
C LYS A 81 37.60 -35.53 0.09
N GLY A 82 37.79 -35.78 1.39
CA GLY A 82 38.99 -35.45 2.17
C GLY A 82 38.83 -34.21 3.06
N LYS A 83 39.92 -33.76 3.69
CA LYS A 83 39.94 -32.57 4.57
C LYS A 83 39.88 -31.28 3.78
N TYR A 84 38.97 -30.38 4.16
CA TYR A 84 38.83 -29.04 3.58
C TYR A 84 38.79 -27.98 4.66
N ILE A 85 39.16 -26.76 4.29
CA ILE A 85 38.99 -25.58 5.13
C ILE A 85 37.62 -24.95 4.84
N PHE A 86 37.02 -24.32 5.83
CA PHE A 86 35.72 -23.67 5.75
C PHE A 86 35.77 -22.32 6.42
N ALA A 87 35.11 -21.33 5.84
CA ALA A 87 34.85 -20.05 6.49
C ALA A 87 33.44 -20.07 7.06
N SER A 88 33.30 -19.73 8.35
CA SER A 88 32.01 -19.48 8.97
C SER A 88 31.70 -17.98 8.91
N LYS A 89 30.59 -17.62 8.27
CA LYS A 89 30.07 -16.26 8.23
C LYS A 89 28.79 -16.20 9.04
N SER A 90 28.75 -15.30 10.02
CA SER A 90 27.52 -14.89 10.68
C SER A 90 27.20 -13.46 10.26
N ILE A 91 26.04 -13.27 9.63
CA ILE A 91 25.47 -11.95 9.35
C ILE A 91 24.30 -11.78 10.31
N ILE A 92 24.51 -10.96 11.34
CA ILE A 92 23.46 -10.60 12.29
C ILE A 92 22.39 -9.80 11.55
N GLY A 93 21.15 -10.25 11.64
CA GLY A 93 20.00 -9.56 11.07
C GLY A 93 19.80 -8.18 11.69
N GLN A 94 19.25 -7.25 10.91
CA GLN A 94 18.94 -5.92 11.39
C GLN A 94 17.51 -5.83 11.93
N PRO A 95 17.23 -4.93 12.88
CA PRO A 95 15.87 -4.58 13.25
C PRO A 95 15.08 -4.14 12.02
N THR A 96 13.86 -4.65 11.89
CA THR A 96 13.03 -4.36 10.73
C THR A 96 12.72 -2.88 10.61
N ILE A 97 12.48 -2.18 11.72
CA ILE A 97 12.18 -0.74 11.73
C ILE A 97 13.28 0.09 11.04
N ASP A 98 14.55 -0.24 11.25
CA ASP A 98 15.69 0.46 10.64
C ASP A 98 15.73 0.24 9.12
N LEU A 99 15.42 -0.99 8.69
CA LEU A 99 15.32 -1.32 7.29
C LEU A 99 14.14 -0.60 6.63
N LEU A 100 12.97 -0.55 7.29
CA LEU A 100 11.78 0.15 6.82
C LEU A 100 12.06 1.64 6.57
N SER A 101 12.75 2.30 7.50
CA SER A 101 13.19 3.70 7.37
C SER A 101 14.01 3.95 6.12
N GLN A 102 14.80 2.96 5.68
CA GLN A 102 15.61 3.05 4.45
C GLN A 102 14.82 2.71 3.18
N ILE A 103 13.90 1.74 3.24
CA ILE A 103 13.19 1.25 2.04
C ILE A 103 11.96 2.07 1.69
N PHE A 104 11.25 2.66 2.65
CA PHE A 104 10.02 3.43 2.38
C PHE A 104 10.24 4.63 1.45
N PRO A 105 11.28 5.47 1.65
CA PRO A 105 11.60 6.53 0.69
C PRO A 105 11.86 6.00 -0.72
N LYS A 106 12.54 4.84 -0.85
CA LYS A 106 12.86 4.22 -2.15
C LYS A 106 11.58 3.75 -2.85
N ILE A 107 10.68 3.10 -2.11
CA ILE A 107 9.38 2.65 -2.62
C ILE A 107 8.60 3.84 -3.18
N ILE A 108 8.46 4.93 -2.40
CA ILE A 108 7.71 6.11 -2.84
C ILE A 108 8.34 6.73 -4.10
N LYS A 109 9.67 6.87 -4.14
CA LYS A 109 10.39 7.42 -5.30
C LYS A 109 10.34 6.54 -6.55
N SER A 110 10.18 5.23 -6.39
CA SER A 110 10.08 4.28 -7.50
C SER A 110 8.73 4.28 -8.21
N MET A 111 7.70 4.93 -7.64
CA MET A 111 6.36 4.93 -8.22
C MET A 111 6.33 5.68 -9.55
N GLN A 112 5.86 5.01 -10.59
CA GLN A 112 5.71 5.59 -11.93
C GLN A 112 4.23 5.90 -12.18
N PHE A 113 3.98 7.08 -12.71
CA PHE A 113 2.63 7.55 -13.04
C PHE A 113 2.58 8.02 -14.50
N PRO A 114 1.47 7.75 -15.24
CA PRO A 114 1.31 8.22 -16.62
C PRO A 114 1.43 9.74 -16.76
N LYS A 115 1.01 10.47 -15.73
CA LYS A 115 1.24 11.90 -15.56
C LYS A 115 1.81 12.12 -14.16
N SER A 116 2.96 12.77 -14.09
CA SER A 116 3.61 13.15 -12.85
C SER A 116 3.89 14.65 -12.85
N MET A 117 3.95 15.24 -11.66
CA MET A 117 4.36 16.62 -11.45
C MET A 117 5.69 16.63 -10.70
N HIS A 118 6.56 17.57 -11.02
CA HIS A 118 7.72 17.88 -10.18
C HIS A 118 7.27 18.74 -9.01
N TRP A 119 7.78 18.45 -7.82
CA TRP A 119 7.41 19.18 -6.61
C TRP A 119 8.62 19.54 -5.74
N GLY A 120 8.63 20.79 -5.24
CA GLY A 120 9.67 21.36 -4.37
C GLY A 120 10.96 21.78 -5.10
N GLU A 121 11.94 22.26 -4.35
CA GLU A 121 13.31 22.56 -4.84
C GLU A 121 14.05 21.29 -5.31
N LYS A 122 13.59 20.11 -4.88
CA LYS A 122 14.27 18.83 -5.04
C LYS A 122 13.36 17.86 -5.79
N SER A 123 13.44 17.85 -7.12
CA SER A 123 13.20 16.78 -8.13
C SER A 123 12.22 15.60 -7.89
N LEU A 124 11.41 15.55 -6.83
CA LEU A 124 10.49 14.45 -6.56
C LEU A 124 9.36 14.49 -7.60
N ARG A 125 9.20 13.39 -8.33
CA ARG A 125 8.08 13.19 -9.24
C ARG A 125 7.02 12.36 -8.55
N PHE A 126 5.81 12.90 -8.44
CA PHE A 126 4.66 12.19 -7.92
C PHE A 126 3.40 12.62 -8.65
N ILE A 127 2.32 11.84 -8.58
CA ILE A 127 1.07 12.19 -9.27
C ILE A 127 0.45 13.51 -8.76
N ARG A 128 0.64 13.82 -7.47
CA ARG A 128 0.20 15.04 -6.78
C ARG A 128 1.13 15.37 -5.61
N PRO A 129 1.16 16.62 -5.09
CA PRO A 129 1.94 16.95 -3.90
C PRO A 129 1.57 16.08 -2.69
N ILE A 130 2.57 15.45 -2.07
CA ILE A 130 2.42 14.72 -0.81
C ILE A 130 2.31 15.75 0.30
N ARG A 131 1.26 15.65 1.13
CA ARG A 131 0.94 16.64 2.17
C ARG A 131 1.37 16.22 3.57
N TRP A 132 1.45 14.92 3.82
CA TRP A 132 1.96 14.31 5.05
C TRP A 132 2.34 12.87 4.76
N ILE A 133 3.16 12.29 5.64
CA ILE A 133 3.54 10.88 5.60
C ILE A 133 3.25 10.31 6.98
N LEU A 134 2.36 9.32 7.05
CA LEU A 134 2.17 8.53 8.25
C LEU A 134 2.93 7.21 8.09
N ALA A 135 3.87 6.92 8.99
CA ALA A 135 4.63 5.66 8.96
C ALA A 135 4.81 5.11 10.37
N LEU A 136 4.21 3.95 10.64
CA LEU A 136 4.22 3.31 11.95
C LEU A 136 4.63 1.85 11.84
N TYR A 137 5.49 1.41 12.75
CA TYR A 137 5.77 0.03 13.07
C TYR A 137 5.18 -0.25 14.45
N GLU A 138 4.04 -0.94 14.49
CA GLU A 138 3.22 -1.07 15.69
C GLU A 138 2.85 0.28 16.32
N LYS A 139 3.59 0.72 17.35
CA LYS A 139 3.42 2.00 18.05
C LYS A 139 4.55 3.00 17.76
N GLU A 140 5.60 2.55 17.12
CA GLU A 140 6.81 3.32 16.86
C GLU A 140 6.74 4.01 15.51
N ILE A 141 7.24 5.25 15.45
CA ILE A 141 7.34 5.99 14.20
C ILE A 141 8.53 5.48 13.41
N ILE A 142 8.28 5.05 12.17
CA ILE A 142 9.34 4.71 11.23
C ILE A 142 9.91 6.04 10.70
N GLN A 143 11.01 6.50 11.27
CA GLN A 143 11.58 7.83 11.01
C GLN A 143 12.32 7.89 9.67
N PHE A 144 11.84 8.74 8.75
CA PHE A 144 12.55 9.07 7.53
C PHE A 144 12.11 10.41 6.97
N ASN A 145 12.98 11.03 6.17
CA ASN A 145 12.67 12.23 5.42
C ASN A 145 12.48 11.92 3.93
N LEU A 146 11.41 12.43 3.34
CA LEU A 146 11.16 12.40 1.91
C LEU A 146 11.13 13.82 1.36
N ASN A 147 12.28 14.29 0.87
CA ASN A 147 12.41 15.58 0.18
C ASN A 147 11.88 16.75 1.04
N GLY A 148 12.23 16.77 2.33
CA GLY A 148 11.80 17.79 3.29
C GLY A 148 10.50 17.47 4.03
N LEU A 149 9.85 16.34 3.75
CA LEU A 149 8.70 15.85 4.51
C LEU A 149 9.13 14.72 5.45
N ASP A 150 9.05 14.95 6.74
CA ASP A 150 9.28 13.92 7.75
C ASP A 150 8.06 13.01 7.91
N SER A 151 8.31 11.72 8.14
CA SER A 151 7.28 10.79 8.57
C SER A 151 6.86 11.05 10.02
N ASP A 152 5.58 10.86 10.30
CA ASP A 152 5.00 11.08 11.62
C ASP A 152 3.89 10.06 11.90
N ASN A 153 3.21 10.19 13.04
CA ASN A 153 2.04 9.41 13.41
C ASN A 153 0.72 10.18 13.23
N ILE A 154 0.74 11.24 12.43
CA ILE A 154 -0.41 12.12 12.18
C ILE A 154 -1.04 11.81 10.82
N THR A 155 -2.36 11.70 10.82
CA THR A 155 -3.20 11.71 9.62
C THR A 155 -4.31 12.74 9.77
N TYR A 156 -5.22 12.80 8.80
CA TYR A 156 -6.36 13.71 8.81
C TYR A 156 -7.63 12.91 8.57
N GLY A 157 -8.78 13.44 8.99
CA GLY A 157 -10.07 12.86 8.67
C GLY A 157 -10.57 13.27 7.28
N HIS A 158 -11.88 13.18 7.09
CA HIS A 158 -12.54 13.61 5.87
C HIS A 158 -12.42 15.12 5.66
N ARG A 159 -12.07 15.54 4.44
CA ARG A 159 -11.75 16.95 4.14
C ARG A 159 -12.83 17.96 4.58
N LEU A 160 -14.11 17.58 4.50
CA LEU A 160 -15.23 18.46 4.83
C LEU A 160 -15.90 18.09 6.16
N LEU A 161 -15.96 16.80 6.49
CA LEU A 161 -16.74 16.32 7.64
C LEU A 161 -15.92 16.26 8.92
N ALA A 162 -14.60 16.08 8.80
CA ALA A 162 -13.68 15.99 9.92
C ALA A 162 -12.25 16.40 9.47
N PRO A 163 -11.99 17.68 9.15
CA PRO A 163 -10.71 18.14 8.62
C PRO A 163 -9.56 18.12 9.64
N GLN A 164 -9.83 17.84 10.91
CA GLN A 164 -8.87 17.87 11.99
C GLN A 164 -7.74 16.85 11.84
N LYS A 165 -6.59 17.18 12.44
CA LYS A 165 -5.48 16.25 12.65
C LYS A 165 -5.92 15.11 13.57
N ILE A 166 -5.45 13.91 13.25
CA ILE A 166 -5.71 12.69 14.01
C ILE A 166 -4.36 12.06 14.31
N LYS A 167 -4.02 11.94 15.60
CA LYS A 167 -2.85 11.20 16.06
C LYS A 167 -3.17 9.71 16.09
N ILE A 168 -2.31 8.90 15.48
CA ILE A 168 -2.38 7.44 15.44
C ILE A 168 -1.29 6.88 16.36
N SER A 169 -1.68 6.35 17.52
CA SER A 169 -0.77 5.78 18.53
C SER A 169 -0.37 4.34 18.22
N SER A 170 -1.14 3.62 17.38
CA SER A 170 -0.75 2.30 16.91
C SER A 170 -1.37 1.95 15.55
N THR A 171 -0.75 1.01 14.82
CA THR A 171 -1.26 0.55 13.51
C THR A 171 -2.66 -0.04 13.60
N GLN A 172 -3.03 -0.67 14.73
CA GLN A 172 -4.32 -1.33 14.92
C GLN A 172 -5.50 -0.35 14.99
N GLU A 173 -5.29 0.88 15.46
CA GLU A 173 -6.38 1.87 15.56
C GLU A 173 -6.59 2.69 14.29
N TYR A 174 -5.69 2.59 13.30
CA TYR A 174 -5.69 3.41 12.09
C TYR A 174 -7.05 3.42 11.38
N PHE A 175 -7.57 2.23 11.04
CA PHE A 175 -8.83 2.09 10.33
C PHE A 175 -10.01 2.62 11.15
N LYS A 176 -10.08 2.27 12.44
CA LYS A 176 -11.17 2.68 13.35
C LYS A 176 -11.21 4.19 13.56
N LYS A 177 -10.05 4.85 13.70
CA LYS A 177 -9.97 6.31 13.88
C LYS A 177 -10.35 7.06 12.60
N LEU A 178 -9.96 6.55 11.44
CA LEU A 178 -10.37 7.11 10.16
C LEU A 178 -11.86 6.93 9.91
N GLU A 179 -12.42 5.77 10.21
CA GLU A 179 -13.86 5.51 10.09
C GLU A 179 -14.67 6.49 10.96
N LYS A 180 -14.29 6.68 12.23
CA LYS A 180 -14.87 7.70 13.12
C LYS A 180 -14.75 9.12 12.60
N SER A 181 -13.81 9.37 11.70
CA SER A 181 -13.55 10.66 11.07
C SER A 181 -14.03 10.69 9.61
N TYR A 182 -15.02 9.87 9.28
CA TYR A 182 -15.68 9.80 7.98
C TYR A 182 -14.73 9.43 6.83
N VAL A 183 -13.82 8.49 7.07
CA VAL A 183 -12.93 7.95 6.02
C VAL A 183 -12.97 6.43 6.09
N ILE A 184 -13.69 5.82 5.13
CA ILE A 184 -13.70 4.37 4.94
C ILE A 184 -12.56 4.03 3.98
N VAL A 185 -11.49 3.46 4.51
CA VAL A 185 -10.28 3.17 3.74
C VAL A 185 -10.49 2.03 2.75
N ASP A 186 -11.13 0.96 3.19
CA ASP A 186 -11.30 -0.26 2.39
C ASP A 186 -12.27 -0.01 1.22
N PRO A 187 -11.84 -0.18 -0.04
CA PRO A 187 -12.70 0.00 -1.20
C PRO A 187 -13.84 -1.02 -1.25
N GLN A 188 -13.66 -2.25 -0.74
CA GLN A 188 -14.71 -3.26 -0.70
C GLN A 188 -15.82 -2.87 0.28
N ILE A 189 -15.47 -2.31 1.43
CA ILE A 189 -16.45 -1.78 2.39
C ILE A 189 -17.23 -0.64 1.74
N ARG A 190 -16.55 0.33 1.11
CA ARG A 190 -17.18 1.43 0.38
C ARG A 190 -18.11 0.92 -0.73
N GLU A 191 -17.68 -0.08 -1.49
CA GLU A 191 -18.49 -0.69 -2.55
C GLU A 191 -19.77 -1.31 -2.00
N ASN A 192 -19.68 -2.05 -0.89
CA ASN A 192 -20.83 -2.65 -0.23
C ASN A 192 -21.79 -1.58 0.30
N MET A 193 -21.28 -0.53 0.96
CA MET A 193 -22.11 0.61 1.41
C MET A 193 -22.90 1.22 0.26
N VAL A 194 -22.25 1.51 -0.87
CA VAL A 194 -22.92 2.06 -2.05
C VAL A 194 -23.96 1.10 -2.62
N LYS A 195 -23.65 -0.19 -2.71
CA LYS A 195 -24.60 -1.19 -3.22
C LYS A 195 -25.85 -1.27 -2.36
N THR A 196 -25.68 -1.35 -1.04
CA THR A 196 -26.77 -1.39 -0.07
C THR A 196 -27.62 -0.13 -0.13
N ASP A 197 -26.99 1.04 -0.17
CA ASP A 197 -27.69 2.32 -0.31
C ASP A 197 -28.53 2.40 -1.58
N ILE A 198 -27.95 2.02 -2.73
CA ILE A 198 -28.67 2.00 -4.01
C ILE A 198 -29.83 0.99 -3.96
N GLU A 199 -29.62 -0.21 -3.41
CA GLU A 199 -30.67 -1.22 -3.25
C GLU A 199 -31.84 -0.70 -2.44
N GLN A 200 -31.56 -0.01 -1.33
CA GLN A 200 -32.59 0.58 -0.49
C GLN A 200 -33.40 1.65 -1.24
N ILE A 201 -32.72 2.60 -1.89
CA ILE A 201 -33.37 3.67 -2.65
C ILE A 201 -34.25 3.09 -3.76
N ILE A 202 -33.75 2.10 -4.50
CA ILE A 202 -34.48 1.46 -5.60
C ILE A 202 -35.74 0.74 -5.08
N LYS A 203 -35.63 0.05 -3.93
CA LYS A 203 -36.77 -0.62 -3.29
C LYS A 203 -37.85 0.37 -2.86
N GLU A 204 -37.46 1.51 -2.30
CA GLU A 204 -38.39 2.55 -1.81
C GLU A 204 -39.20 3.19 -2.95
N ILE A 205 -38.62 3.33 -4.14
CA ILE A 205 -39.28 3.95 -5.31
C ILE A 205 -39.90 2.93 -6.28
N GLY A 206 -39.81 1.63 -5.99
CA GLY A 206 -40.32 0.56 -6.86
C GLY A 206 -39.63 0.48 -8.22
N GLY A 207 -38.34 0.79 -8.29
CA GLY A 207 -37.55 0.73 -9.52
C GLY A 207 -36.81 -0.59 -9.74
N GLU A 208 -36.13 -0.70 -10.88
CA GLU A 208 -35.18 -1.77 -11.21
C GLU A 208 -33.74 -1.19 -11.26
N LYS A 209 -32.80 -1.94 -10.67
CA LYS A 209 -31.41 -1.52 -10.46
C LYS A 209 -30.50 -2.06 -11.56
N ILE A 210 -29.85 -1.16 -12.32
CA ILE A 210 -28.75 -1.53 -13.22
C ILE A 210 -27.46 -0.84 -12.78
N ILE A 211 -26.65 -1.52 -11.96
CA ILE A 211 -25.30 -1.03 -11.63
C ILE A 211 -24.33 -1.39 -12.75
N ASN A 212 -23.71 -0.38 -13.35
CA ASN A 212 -22.48 -0.57 -14.11
C ASN A 212 -21.30 -0.78 -13.15
N LYS A 213 -20.75 -2.00 -13.11
CA LYS A 213 -19.62 -2.36 -12.22
C LYS A 213 -18.38 -1.49 -12.43
N LYS A 214 -18.09 -1.09 -13.67
CA LYS A 214 -16.94 -0.24 -13.99
C LYS A 214 -17.13 1.18 -13.43
N GLN A 215 -18.30 1.77 -13.66
CA GLN A 215 -18.66 3.08 -13.10
C GLN A 215 -18.63 3.07 -11.57
N LEU A 216 -19.17 2.02 -10.94
CA LEU A 216 -19.12 1.86 -9.49
C LEU A 216 -17.68 1.86 -8.99
N LYS A 217 -16.81 1.01 -9.59
CA LYS A 217 -15.40 0.94 -9.22
C LYS A 217 -14.70 2.30 -9.33
N GLU A 218 -14.94 3.05 -10.41
CA GLU A 218 -14.38 4.40 -10.57
C GLU A 218 -14.86 5.36 -9.47
N ILE A 219 -16.15 5.34 -9.14
CA ILE A 219 -16.74 6.17 -8.07
C ILE A 219 -16.14 5.83 -6.71
N ILE A 220 -15.91 4.54 -6.40
CA ILE A 220 -15.33 4.14 -5.12
C ILE A 220 -13.95 4.79 -4.90
N TYR A 221 -13.13 4.94 -5.94
CA TYR A 221 -11.84 5.63 -5.83
C TYR A 221 -11.93 7.16 -5.86
N LEU A 222 -13.13 7.73 -5.99
CA LEU A 222 -13.40 9.18 -5.96
C LEU A 222 -14.00 9.68 -4.64
N VAL A 223 -14.35 8.76 -3.73
CA VAL A 223 -15.01 9.08 -2.46
C VAL A 223 -14.34 8.35 -1.29
N GLU A 224 -14.37 8.93 -0.10
CA GLU A 224 -13.88 8.33 1.14
C GLU A 224 -15.02 7.95 2.08
N TYR A 225 -16.15 8.66 2.00
CA TYR A 225 -17.37 8.39 2.76
C TYR A 225 -18.57 8.43 1.83
N PRO A 226 -18.83 7.32 1.11
CA PRO A 226 -19.91 7.27 0.13
C PRO A 226 -21.27 7.28 0.81
N ASN A 227 -22.18 8.08 0.28
CA ASN A 227 -23.62 7.95 0.51
C ASN A 227 -24.35 8.08 -0.83
N ALA A 228 -25.34 7.22 -1.09
CA ALA A 228 -26.18 7.37 -2.27
C ALA A 228 -27.35 8.32 -1.99
N ILE A 229 -27.69 9.15 -2.97
CA ILE A 229 -28.81 10.09 -2.91
C ILE A 229 -29.64 9.96 -4.16
N LEU A 230 -30.97 9.97 -3.99
CA LEU A 230 -31.92 10.06 -5.07
C LEU A 230 -32.08 11.52 -5.52
N GLY A 231 -31.73 11.79 -6.77
CA GLY A 231 -32.02 13.04 -7.46
C GLY A 231 -33.17 12.87 -8.45
N LYS A 232 -33.74 14.01 -8.86
CA LYS A 232 -34.78 14.10 -9.89
C LYS A 232 -34.40 15.14 -10.94
N PHE A 233 -34.89 14.95 -12.15
CA PHE A 233 -34.76 15.92 -13.23
C PHE A 233 -36.14 16.20 -13.86
N ASP A 234 -36.22 17.28 -14.64
CA ASP A 234 -37.47 17.69 -15.28
C ASP A 234 -37.94 16.62 -16.28
N LYS A 235 -39.22 16.24 -16.21
CA LYS A 235 -39.81 15.18 -17.04
C LYS A 235 -39.69 15.49 -18.54
N LYS A 236 -39.63 16.78 -18.94
CA LYS A 236 -39.44 17.17 -20.34
C LYS A 236 -38.19 16.56 -20.99
N TYR A 237 -37.16 16.26 -20.20
CA TYR A 237 -35.94 15.64 -20.75
C TYR A 237 -36.15 14.18 -21.19
N LEU A 238 -37.27 13.55 -20.82
CA LEU A 238 -37.65 12.23 -21.33
C LEU A 238 -38.08 12.25 -22.80
N GLU A 239 -38.29 13.45 -23.39
CA GLU A 239 -38.51 13.61 -24.84
C GLU A 239 -37.22 13.38 -25.65
N LEU A 240 -36.05 13.49 -25.00
CA LEU A 240 -34.77 13.19 -25.64
C LEU A 240 -34.57 11.67 -25.81
N PRO A 241 -33.81 11.23 -26.82
CA PRO A 241 -33.44 9.82 -26.95
C PRO A 241 -32.80 9.29 -25.67
N LYS A 242 -33.28 8.15 -25.17
CA LYS A 242 -32.86 7.55 -23.90
C LYS A 242 -31.34 7.40 -23.81
N ASP A 243 -30.71 6.96 -24.90
CA ASP A 243 -29.26 6.75 -24.96
C ASP A 243 -28.48 8.04 -24.74
N VAL A 244 -28.97 9.17 -25.25
CA VAL A 244 -28.35 10.49 -25.05
C VAL A 244 -28.44 10.89 -23.58
N LEU A 245 -29.60 10.70 -22.95
CA LEU A 245 -29.79 11.03 -21.54
C LEU A 245 -28.92 10.16 -20.61
N ILE A 246 -28.91 8.84 -20.87
CA ILE A 246 -28.10 7.87 -20.11
C ILE A 246 -26.61 8.21 -20.24
N GLU A 247 -26.16 8.55 -21.44
CA GLU A 247 -24.77 8.90 -21.69
C GLU A 247 -24.35 10.17 -20.95
N VAL A 248 -25.19 11.22 -20.97
CA VAL A 248 -24.95 12.47 -20.23
C VAL A 248 -24.86 12.20 -18.72
N MET A 249 -25.81 11.45 -18.17
CA MET A 249 -25.81 11.08 -16.75
C MET A 249 -24.56 10.29 -16.36
N ARG A 250 -24.16 9.29 -17.17
CA ARG A 250 -23.03 8.41 -16.86
C ARG A 250 -21.69 9.11 -17.01
N LYS A 251 -21.43 9.74 -18.16
CA LYS A 251 -20.10 10.28 -18.49
C LYS A 251 -19.81 11.61 -17.80
N HIS A 252 -20.76 12.54 -17.81
CA HIS A 252 -20.48 13.90 -17.32
C HIS A 252 -20.73 14.03 -15.83
N GLN A 253 -21.73 13.32 -15.30
CA GLN A 253 -22.19 13.53 -13.94
C GLN A 253 -21.98 12.32 -13.00
N LYS A 254 -21.56 11.17 -13.55
CA LYS A 254 -21.35 9.91 -12.81
C LYS A 254 -22.60 9.45 -12.05
N TYR A 255 -23.77 9.75 -12.62
CA TYR A 255 -25.06 9.36 -12.08
C TYR A 255 -25.45 7.95 -12.54
N PHE A 256 -26.23 7.27 -11.71
CA PHE A 256 -26.87 6.00 -12.02
C PHE A 256 -28.32 6.28 -12.43
N PRO A 257 -28.70 6.09 -13.71
CA PRO A 257 -30.08 6.23 -14.14
C PRO A 257 -30.96 5.20 -13.43
N VAL A 258 -32.18 5.62 -13.07
CA VAL A 258 -33.17 4.75 -12.43
C VAL A 258 -34.21 4.33 -13.46
N PHE A 259 -34.47 3.03 -13.51
CA PHE A 259 -35.48 2.46 -14.38
C PHE A 259 -36.65 1.94 -13.54
N LYS A 260 -37.85 1.92 -14.11
CA LYS A 260 -39.00 1.23 -13.51
C LYS A 260 -39.04 -0.25 -13.87
N ASN A 261 -38.62 -0.55 -15.11
CA ASN A 261 -38.41 -1.87 -15.68
C ASN A 261 -37.30 -1.73 -16.75
N LYS A 262 -36.87 -2.83 -17.38
CA LYS A 262 -35.79 -2.85 -18.39
C LYS A 262 -35.85 -1.73 -19.45
N ASP A 263 -37.04 -1.24 -19.80
CA ASP A 263 -37.23 -0.30 -20.91
C ASP A 263 -37.72 1.10 -20.49
N GLU A 264 -38.23 1.28 -19.27
CA GLU A 264 -38.85 2.54 -18.82
C GLU A 264 -37.92 3.33 -17.89
N LEU A 265 -37.32 4.40 -18.41
CA LEU A 265 -36.47 5.33 -17.66
C LEU A 265 -37.32 6.30 -16.84
N LEU A 266 -37.07 6.38 -15.54
CA LEU A 266 -37.73 7.33 -14.65
C LEU A 266 -37.02 8.70 -14.69
N PRO A 267 -37.72 9.81 -14.36
CA PRO A 267 -37.12 11.13 -14.20
C PRO A 267 -36.27 11.25 -12.92
N LEU A 268 -35.53 10.19 -12.60
CA LEU A 268 -34.80 9.96 -11.37
C LEU A 268 -33.40 9.44 -11.67
N PHE A 269 -32.45 9.80 -10.81
CA PHE A 269 -31.09 9.28 -10.87
C PHE A 269 -30.54 9.11 -9.45
N ILE A 270 -29.54 8.25 -9.29
CA ILE A 270 -28.82 8.10 -8.05
C ILE A 270 -27.40 8.66 -8.22
N VAL A 271 -26.99 9.52 -7.31
CA VAL A 271 -25.62 10.06 -7.23
C VAL A 271 -24.94 9.57 -5.97
N ILE A 272 -23.65 9.28 -6.06
CA ILE A 272 -22.83 8.97 -4.89
C ILE A 272 -22.06 10.21 -4.50
N ILE A 273 -22.36 10.72 -3.31
CA ILE A 273 -21.68 11.86 -2.73
C ILE A 273 -20.54 11.40 -1.81
N ASN A 274 -19.49 12.21 -1.73
CA ASN A 274 -18.44 12.05 -0.73
C ASN A 274 -18.73 12.94 0.49
N ASN A 275 -19.88 12.73 1.12
CA ASN A 275 -20.36 13.54 2.23
C ASN A 275 -21.40 12.75 3.05
N SER A 276 -21.80 13.27 4.21
CA SER A 276 -22.91 12.70 4.99
C SER A 276 -24.25 13.12 4.39
N ARG A 277 -25.25 12.23 4.45
CA ARG A 277 -26.63 12.53 4.00
C ARG A 277 -27.23 13.77 4.67
N LYS A 278 -26.85 14.05 5.93
CA LYS A 278 -27.37 15.17 6.72
C LYS A 278 -27.06 16.56 6.14
N TYR A 279 -26.04 16.67 5.27
CA TYR A 279 -25.61 17.92 4.66
C TYR A 279 -25.92 17.99 3.15
N ALA A 280 -26.75 17.06 2.66
CA ALA A 280 -27.07 16.93 1.25
C ALA A 280 -28.55 17.22 0.91
N SER A 281 -29.31 17.63 1.92
CA SER A 281 -30.67 18.17 1.84
C SER A 281 -30.65 19.69 1.80
#